data_AF-A0A399GBD6-F1
#
_entry.id   AF-A0A399GBD6-F1
#
_cell.length_a   1.000
_cell.length_b   1.000
_cell.length_c   1.000
_cell.angle_alpha   90.00
_cell.angle_beta   90.00
_cell.angle_gamma   90.00
#
_symmetry.space_group_name_H-M   'P 1'
#
loop_
_entity.id
_entity.type
_entity.pdbx_description
1 polymer ?
#
loop_
_entity_poly.entity_id
_entity_poly.type
_entity_poly.pdbx_seq_one_letter_code
_entity_poly.pdbx_strand_id
1 'polypeptide(L)'
;MTVYESDQPVRALACIQQYQFCNPSLRGDESCTPLKGIFEAARTASSTIFSHSKDKEGFLWSLAAIKDMAGGFTELSITLKGGSLLAGDYLSALGQDGLPTNQWELELEHWFKFTLADLQRAILVQATGPAIPEAASFHSLPTSPEARAICSNQKVRSDSYTSFNVLGLILMFSIGGLIMLVSAYLPTITARMQRHKNPFASIEWVTSDTMQLQRLAHEAVGAGQWVGACNDYPRTRKGDLLAVIDISDEKHPIFRSPEEVRVLKEVKHTEGQREERRGSGEQRNDSAQESLLSVELPRVSLELSHRFATGLY
;
A
#
# COMPACT_ATOMS: atom_id res chain seq x y z
N MET A 1 -6.85 -23.64 34.24
CA MET A 1 -6.31 -23.83 32.88
C MET A 1 -6.49 -25.28 32.53
N THR A 2 -7.25 -25.58 31.49
CA THR A 2 -7.49 -26.95 31.04
C THR A 2 -6.51 -27.24 29.92
N VAL A 3 -5.65 -28.23 30.11
CA VAL A 3 -4.68 -28.69 29.10
C VAL A 3 -5.28 -29.92 28.45
N TYR A 4 -5.25 -29.96 27.13
CA TYR A 4 -5.66 -31.11 26.34
C TYR A 4 -4.41 -31.81 25.81
N GLU A 5 -4.41 -33.14 25.87
CA GLU A 5 -3.36 -33.97 25.29
C GLU A 5 -3.90 -34.70 24.07
N SER A 6 -3.01 -35.12 23.17
CA SER A 6 -3.42 -35.90 22.01
C SER A 6 -3.86 -37.30 22.42
N ASP A 7 -5.08 -37.70 22.04
CA ASP A 7 -5.58 -39.07 22.25
C ASP A 7 -4.74 -40.13 21.52
N GLN A 8 -4.04 -39.72 20.46
CA GLN A 8 -3.16 -40.57 19.68
C GLN A 8 -1.76 -39.94 19.61
N PRO A 9 -0.72 -40.60 20.15
CA PRO A 9 0.62 -40.03 20.17
C PRO A 9 1.22 -39.90 18.76
N VAL A 10 0.74 -40.71 17.80
CA VAL A 10 1.17 -40.66 16.39
C VAL A 10 -0.02 -40.90 15.48
N ARG A 11 -0.19 -40.02 14.49
CA ARG A 11 -1.02 -40.25 13.31
C ARG A 11 -0.13 -40.15 12.08
N ALA A 12 -0.08 -41.24 11.32
CA ALA A 12 0.75 -41.31 10.12
C ALA A 12 -0.09 -41.03 8.87
N LEU A 13 0.49 -40.27 7.94
CA LEU A 13 -0.07 -40.05 6.62
C LEU A 13 0.90 -40.63 5.59
N ALA A 14 0.36 -41.34 4.60
CA ALA A 14 1.13 -41.92 3.51
C ALA A 14 0.75 -41.21 2.19
N CYS A 15 1.76 -40.67 1.51
CA CYS A 15 1.61 -40.07 0.18
C CYS A 15 2.14 -41.01 -0.90
N ILE A 16 1.41 -41.13 -2.01
CA ILE A 16 1.89 -41.79 -3.23
C ILE A 16 2.13 -40.71 -4.28
N GLN A 17 3.38 -40.52 -4.68
CA GLN A 17 3.75 -39.59 -5.75
C GLN A 17 3.90 -40.36 -7.06
N GLN A 18 3.18 -39.92 -8.09
CA GLN A 18 3.22 -40.51 -9.42
C GLN A 18 3.54 -39.43 -10.46
N TYR A 19 4.26 -39.85 -11.49
CA TYR A 19 4.74 -39.00 -12.57
C TYR A 19 4.33 -39.60 -13.90
N GLN A 20 3.99 -38.72 -14.84
CA GLN A 20 3.70 -39.04 -16.22
C GLN A 20 4.43 -38.02 -17.09
N PHE A 21 5.25 -38.52 -18.01
CA PHE A 21 5.90 -37.72 -19.04
C PHE A 21 5.19 -37.92 -20.37
N CYS A 22 5.05 -36.82 -21.12
CA CYS A 22 4.38 -36.81 -22.42
C CYS A 22 5.27 -36.15 -23.48
N ASN A 23 5.31 -36.74 -24.67
CA ASN A 23 5.97 -36.18 -25.85
C ASN A 23 4.91 -35.53 -26.77
N PRO A 24 4.91 -34.20 -26.93
CA PRO A 24 3.92 -33.50 -27.76
C PRO A 24 4.06 -33.78 -29.26
N SER A 25 5.18 -34.35 -29.71
CA SER A 25 5.40 -34.75 -31.10
C SER A 25 4.62 -36.02 -31.48
N LEU A 26 4.20 -36.82 -30.49
CA LEU A 26 3.43 -38.04 -30.69
C LEU A 26 1.93 -37.76 -30.55
N ARG A 27 1.09 -38.56 -31.22
CA ARG A 27 -0.37 -38.41 -31.22
C ARG A 27 -1.06 -39.58 -30.52
N GLY A 28 -2.13 -39.28 -29.79
CA GLY A 28 -2.98 -40.29 -29.14
C GLY A 28 -2.41 -40.82 -27.82
N ASP A 29 -2.88 -42.00 -27.42
CA ASP A 29 -2.60 -42.61 -26.11
C ASP A 29 -1.13 -43.06 -25.95
N GLU A 30 -0.36 -43.13 -27.05
CA GLU A 30 1.08 -43.43 -27.03
C GLU A 30 1.95 -42.20 -26.74
N SER A 31 1.35 -41.01 -26.62
CA SER A 31 2.11 -39.77 -26.36
C SER A 31 2.65 -39.67 -24.94
N CYS A 32 2.04 -40.39 -23.99
CA CYS A 32 2.36 -40.30 -22.58
C CYS A 32 2.73 -41.66 -21.98
N THR A 33 3.59 -41.62 -20.97
CA THR A 33 3.89 -42.78 -20.13
C THR A 33 2.74 -43.09 -19.16
N PRO A 34 2.58 -44.34 -18.70
CA PRO A 34 1.68 -44.62 -17.58
C PRO A 34 2.18 -43.94 -16.29
N LEU A 35 1.26 -43.62 -15.38
CA LEU A 35 1.58 -43.07 -14.06
C LEU A 35 2.43 -44.06 -13.26
N LYS A 36 3.67 -43.67 -12.95
CA LYS A 36 4.63 -44.48 -12.17
C LYS A 36 5.47 -43.59 -11.24
N GLY A 37 6.26 -44.19 -10.37
CA GLY A 37 7.28 -43.43 -9.62
C GLY A 37 8.29 -42.76 -10.56
N ILE A 38 8.91 -41.65 -10.13
CA ILE A 38 9.77 -40.80 -10.99
C ILE A 38 10.83 -41.59 -11.78
N PHE A 39 11.52 -42.53 -11.14
CA PHE A 39 12.57 -43.32 -11.77
C PHE A 39 12.04 -44.27 -12.86
N GLU A 40 10.90 -44.91 -12.61
CA GLU A 40 10.29 -45.81 -13.58
C GLU A 40 9.65 -45.04 -14.73
N ALA A 41 8.92 -43.96 -14.42
CA ALA A 41 8.33 -43.07 -15.42
C ALA A 41 9.41 -42.50 -16.35
N ALA A 42 10.54 -42.05 -15.80
CA ALA A 42 11.68 -41.55 -16.57
C ALA A 42 12.34 -42.62 -17.45
N ARG A 43 12.55 -43.83 -16.91
CA ARG A 43 13.11 -44.95 -17.68
C ARG A 43 12.20 -45.38 -18.82
N THR A 44 10.90 -45.49 -18.55
CA THR A 44 9.90 -45.76 -19.59
C THR A 44 9.88 -44.64 -20.62
N ALA A 45 9.89 -43.37 -20.20
CA ALA A 45 9.85 -42.23 -21.10
C ALA A 45 11.03 -42.20 -22.07
N SER A 46 12.25 -42.37 -21.55
CA SER A 46 13.49 -42.37 -22.34
C SER A 46 13.67 -43.56 -23.28
N SER A 47 12.91 -44.64 -23.10
CA SER A 47 12.97 -45.84 -23.95
C SER A 47 11.82 -45.94 -24.94
N THR A 48 10.67 -45.34 -24.64
CA THR A 48 9.44 -45.46 -25.47
C THR A 48 9.16 -44.18 -26.25
N ILE A 49 8.83 -43.08 -25.56
CA ILE A 49 8.34 -41.84 -26.17
C ILE A 49 9.45 -40.84 -26.54
N PHE A 50 10.63 -40.94 -25.92
CA PHE A 50 11.84 -40.14 -26.25
C PHE A 50 12.97 -41.06 -26.68
N SER A 51 12.70 -41.96 -27.63
CA SER A 51 13.65 -42.99 -28.09
C SER A 51 14.70 -42.46 -29.07
N HIS A 52 14.41 -41.39 -29.81
CA HIS A 52 15.36 -40.74 -30.71
C HIS A 52 16.46 -40.00 -29.94
N SER A 53 17.71 -40.08 -30.41
CA SER A 53 18.88 -39.54 -29.69
C SER A 53 18.74 -38.06 -29.33
N LYS A 54 18.27 -37.22 -30.25
CA LYS A 54 18.10 -35.77 -30.01
C LYS A 54 17.04 -35.48 -28.94
N ASP A 55 15.87 -36.08 -29.09
CA ASP A 55 14.75 -35.87 -28.16
C ASP A 55 15.09 -36.44 -26.76
N LYS A 56 15.84 -37.55 -26.74
CA LYS A 56 16.32 -38.18 -25.51
C LYS A 56 17.27 -37.28 -24.73
N GLU A 57 18.26 -36.67 -25.38
CA GLU A 57 19.20 -35.77 -24.72
C GLU A 57 18.49 -34.54 -24.13
N GLY A 58 17.57 -33.93 -24.89
CA GLY A 58 16.76 -32.82 -24.39
C GLY A 58 15.83 -33.20 -23.24
N PHE A 59 15.22 -34.39 -23.32
CA PHE A 59 14.41 -34.95 -22.25
C PHE A 59 15.25 -35.21 -20.99
N LEU A 60 16.41 -35.85 -21.12
CA LEU A 60 17.30 -36.16 -20.00
C LEU A 60 17.82 -34.90 -19.32
N TRP A 61 18.15 -33.85 -20.08
CA TRP A 61 18.48 -32.55 -19.53
C TRP A 61 17.33 -32.01 -18.67
N SER A 62 16.12 -31.93 -19.22
CA SER A 62 14.95 -31.41 -18.48
C SER A 62 14.58 -32.28 -17.27
N LEU A 63 14.74 -33.60 -17.40
CA LEU A 63 14.50 -34.56 -16.33
C LEU A 63 15.47 -34.36 -15.16
N ALA A 64 16.72 -33.99 -15.39
CA ALA A 64 17.70 -33.78 -14.33
C ALA A 64 17.26 -32.68 -13.34
N ALA A 65 16.60 -31.60 -13.81
CA ALA A 65 16.02 -30.61 -12.90
C ALA A 65 14.93 -31.23 -11.99
N ILE A 66 14.06 -32.07 -12.56
CA ILE A 66 12.95 -32.68 -11.81
C ILE A 66 13.47 -33.75 -10.83
N LYS A 67 14.43 -34.57 -11.29
CA LYS A 67 14.91 -35.74 -10.55
C LYS A 67 15.96 -35.39 -9.50
N ASP A 68 16.89 -34.49 -9.83
CA ASP A 68 18.09 -34.25 -9.04
C ASP A 68 18.03 -32.90 -8.27
N MET A 69 17.10 -32.00 -8.62
CA MET A 69 17.04 -30.65 -8.02
C MET A 69 15.70 -30.28 -7.40
N ALA A 70 14.58 -30.88 -7.84
CA ALA A 70 13.27 -30.69 -7.23
C ALA A 70 13.06 -31.70 -6.09
N GLY A 71 12.87 -31.20 -4.88
CA GLY A 71 12.56 -31.96 -3.69
C GLY A 71 11.10 -32.42 -3.69
N GLY A 72 10.88 -33.70 -3.39
CA GLY A 72 9.54 -34.24 -3.11
C GLY A 72 9.11 -33.96 -1.67
N PHE A 73 7.96 -34.55 -1.27
CA PHE A 73 7.45 -34.46 0.09
C PHE A 73 8.46 -34.97 1.14
N THR A 74 9.27 -35.98 0.77
CA THR A 74 10.33 -36.52 1.64
C THR A 74 11.38 -35.46 1.99
N GLU A 75 11.93 -34.76 0.99
CA GLU A 75 12.98 -33.76 1.20
C GLU A 75 12.48 -32.55 1.99
N LEU A 76 11.23 -32.14 1.74
CA LEU A 76 10.55 -31.12 2.52
C LEU A 76 10.55 -31.48 4.02
N SER A 77 10.11 -32.70 4.34
CA SER A 77 10.01 -33.16 5.73
C SER A 77 11.38 -33.32 6.42
N ILE A 78 12.41 -33.77 5.70
CA ILE A 78 13.76 -33.97 6.24
C ILE A 78 14.46 -32.62 6.48
N THR A 79 14.31 -31.68 5.54
CA THR A 79 15.05 -30.41 5.54
C THR A 79 14.39 -29.39 6.46
N LEU A 80 13.07 -29.18 6.34
CA LEU A 80 12.35 -28.16 7.10
C LEU A 80 11.79 -28.68 8.42
N LYS A 81 11.62 -30.00 8.58
CA LYS A 81 11.11 -30.64 9.80
C LYS A 81 9.81 -29.96 10.28
N GLY A 82 9.76 -29.52 11.54
CA GLY A 82 8.60 -28.80 12.08
C GLY A 82 8.31 -27.47 11.38
N GLY A 83 9.31 -26.83 10.76
CA GLY A 83 9.13 -25.61 9.97
C GLY A 83 8.43 -25.83 8.63
N SER A 84 8.12 -27.08 8.26
CA SER A 84 7.25 -27.37 7.11
C SER A 84 5.76 -27.26 7.45
N LEU A 85 5.39 -27.15 8.73
CA LEU A 85 4.01 -27.18 9.19
C LEU A 85 3.48 -25.77 9.47
N LEU A 86 2.32 -25.44 8.92
CA LEU A 86 1.56 -24.22 9.23
C LEU A 86 1.12 -24.18 10.70
N ALA A 87 0.90 -25.33 11.32
CA ALA A 87 0.56 -25.42 12.74
C ALA A 87 1.65 -24.81 13.64
N GLY A 88 2.90 -24.74 13.15
CA GLY A 88 4.02 -24.09 13.84
C GLY A 88 3.80 -22.60 14.11
N ASP A 89 2.99 -21.90 13.29
CA ASP A 89 2.67 -20.48 13.50
C ASP A 89 1.79 -20.26 14.75
N TYR A 90 1.12 -21.31 15.21
CA TYR A 90 0.24 -21.33 16.38
C TYR A 90 0.88 -22.04 17.58
N LEU A 91 2.17 -22.35 17.51
CA LEU A 91 2.92 -22.96 18.60
C LEU A 91 3.56 -21.88 19.47
N SER A 92 3.29 -21.93 20.78
CA SER A 92 3.87 -21.03 21.77
C SER A 92 4.69 -21.79 22.81
N ALA A 93 5.40 -21.06 23.67
CA ALA A 93 6.09 -21.66 24.83
C ALA A 93 5.14 -22.37 25.81
N LEU A 94 3.84 -22.06 25.76
CA LEU A 94 2.80 -22.65 26.61
C LEU A 94 2.11 -23.86 25.96
N GLY A 95 2.42 -24.16 24.69
CA GLY A 95 1.82 -25.26 23.94
C GLY A 95 1.22 -24.82 22.60
N GLN A 96 0.43 -25.71 22.02
CA GLN A 96 -0.26 -25.52 20.75
C GLN A 96 -1.59 -24.80 20.97
N ASP A 97 -1.82 -23.68 20.29
CA ASP A 97 -3.12 -23.03 20.27
C ASP A 97 -4.12 -23.80 19.41
N GLY A 98 -5.41 -23.47 19.57
CA GLY A 98 -6.49 -24.15 18.86
C GLY A 98 -6.31 -24.13 17.34
N LEU A 99 -6.27 -25.33 16.74
CA LEU A 99 -6.14 -25.50 15.30
C LEU A 99 -7.51 -25.73 14.63
N PRO A 100 -7.69 -25.32 13.37
CA PRO A 100 -8.84 -25.70 12.55
C PRO A 100 -9.03 -27.23 12.47
N THR A 101 -10.27 -27.68 12.36
CA THR A 101 -10.59 -29.12 12.24
C THR A 101 -10.02 -29.78 10.98
N ASN A 102 -9.76 -28.99 9.93
CA ASN A 102 -9.16 -29.42 8.67
C ASN A 102 -7.66 -29.05 8.55
N GLN A 103 -6.96 -28.80 9.67
CA GLN A 103 -5.55 -28.40 9.63
C GLN A 103 -4.70 -29.33 8.74
N TRP A 104 -4.87 -30.64 8.84
CA TRP A 104 -4.11 -31.61 8.04
C TRP A 104 -4.29 -31.44 6.53
N GLU A 105 -5.46 -30.99 6.06
CA GLU A 105 -5.72 -30.72 4.64
C GLU A 105 -4.96 -29.47 4.18
N LEU A 106 -4.98 -28.43 5.03
CA LEU A 106 -4.23 -27.19 4.79
C LEU A 106 -2.73 -27.44 4.73
N GLU A 107 -2.22 -28.30 5.61
CA GLU A 107 -0.80 -28.72 5.59
C GLU A 107 -0.44 -29.41 4.29
N LEU A 108 -1.26 -30.35 3.82
CA LEU A 108 -1.00 -31.05 2.56
C LEU A 108 -1.07 -30.12 1.36
N GLU A 109 -2.04 -29.19 1.34
CA GLU A 109 -2.12 -28.17 0.29
C GLU A 109 -0.88 -27.27 0.29
N HIS A 110 -0.40 -26.88 1.48
CA HIS A 110 0.82 -26.11 1.64
C HIS A 110 2.04 -26.86 1.13
N TRP A 111 2.20 -28.13 1.52
CA TRP A 111 3.29 -28.99 1.07
C TRP A 111 3.27 -29.18 -0.45
N PHE A 112 2.08 -29.37 -1.03
CA PHE A 112 1.94 -29.48 -2.48
C PHE A 112 2.33 -28.18 -3.19
N LYS A 113 1.86 -27.02 -2.71
CA LYS A 113 2.27 -25.70 -3.23
C LYS A 113 3.78 -25.50 -3.15
N PHE A 114 4.39 -25.91 -2.03
CA PHE A 114 5.84 -25.84 -1.87
C PHE A 114 6.56 -26.70 -2.92
N THR A 115 6.15 -27.95 -3.11
CA THR A 115 6.78 -28.83 -4.13
C THR A 115 6.64 -28.29 -5.55
N LEU A 116 5.52 -27.63 -5.88
CA LEU A 116 5.36 -26.96 -7.17
C LEU A 116 6.26 -25.73 -7.32
N ALA A 117 6.40 -24.93 -6.27
CA ALA A 117 7.32 -23.80 -6.27
C ALA A 117 8.78 -24.26 -6.38
N ASP A 118 9.13 -25.36 -5.71
CA ASP A 118 10.46 -25.94 -5.78
C ASP A 118 10.77 -26.53 -7.16
N LEU A 119 9.78 -27.15 -7.81
CA LEU A 119 9.89 -27.59 -9.20
C LEU A 119 10.18 -26.42 -10.15
N GLN A 120 9.49 -25.30 -9.98
CA GLN A 120 9.74 -24.08 -10.76
C GLN A 120 11.15 -23.54 -10.51
N ARG A 121 11.59 -23.51 -9.26
CA ARG A 121 12.96 -23.13 -8.87
C ARG A 121 13.99 -24.06 -9.50
N ALA A 122 13.78 -25.37 -9.47
CA ALA A 122 14.72 -26.36 -9.98
C ALA A 122 14.99 -26.18 -11.47
N ILE A 123 13.92 -25.99 -12.28
CA ILE A 123 14.04 -25.72 -13.72
C ILE A 123 14.82 -24.42 -13.96
N LEU A 124 14.55 -23.38 -13.18
CA LEU A 124 15.25 -22.11 -13.27
C LEU A 124 16.75 -22.24 -12.94
N VAL A 125 17.07 -22.79 -11.78
CA VAL A 125 18.46 -22.93 -11.29
C VAL A 125 19.27 -23.83 -12.22
N GLN A 126 18.65 -24.82 -12.85
CA GLN A 126 19.34 -25.62 -13.86
C GLN A 126 19.87 -24.75 -15.02
N ALA A 127 19.08 -23.77 -15.48
CA ALA A 127 19.44 -22.91 -16.59
C ALA A 127 20.36 -21.74 -16.20
N THR A 128 20.11 -21.08 -15.06
CA THR A 128 20.86 -19.90 -14.63
C THR A 128 22.09 -20.21 -13.78
N GLY A 129 22.16 -21.42 -13.22
CA GLY A 129 23.11 -21.76 -12.16
C GLY A 129 22.64 -21.31 -10.78
N PRO A 130 23.35 -21.74 -9.72
CA PRO A 130 23.03 -21.39 -8.34
C PRO A 130 23.30 -19.92 -8.06
N ALA A 131 22.49 -19.31 -7.19
CA ALA A 131 22.70 -17.93 -6.75
C ALA A 131 23.97 -17.76 -5.89
N ILE A 132 24.43 -18.84 -5.25
CA ILE A 132 25.58 -18.86 -4.35
C ILE A 132 26.83 -19.25 -5.15
N PRO A 133 27.85 -18.38 -5.26
CA PRO A 133 29.05 -18.65 -6.05
C PRO A 133 29.80 -19.92 -5.64
N GLU A 134 29.81 -20.26 -4.35
CA GLU A 134 30.48 -21.44 -3.81
C GLU A 134 29.85 -22.75 -4.31
N ALA A 135 28.55 -22.71 -4.67
CA ALA A 135 27.83 -23.84 -5.21
C ALA A 135 28.02 -24.02 -6.72
N ALA A 136 28.69 -23.07 -7.40
CA ALA A 136 28.89 -23.12 -8.85
C ALA A 136 29.68 -24.35 -9.31
N SER A 137 30.58 -24.88 -8.46
CA SER A 137 31.36 -26.09 -8.75
C SER A 137 30.50 -27.36 -8.82
N PHE A 138 29.33 -27.36 -8.17
CA PHE A 138 28.38 -28.47 -8.17
C PHE A 138 27.33 -28.35 -9.29
N HIS A 139 27.35 -27.28 -10.08
CA HIS A 139 26.43 -27.06 -11.18
C HIS A 139 27.03 -27.54 -12.52
N SER A 140 26.29 -28.39 -13.23
CA SER A 140 26.69 -28.87 -14.55
C SER A 140 26.12 -27.98 -15.65
N LEU A 141 26.99 -27.32 -16.41
CA LEU A 141 26.59 -26.54 -17.58
C LEU A 141 26.10 -27.45 -18.73
N PRO A 142 25.24 -26.94 -19.63
CA PRO A 142 24.75 -27.70 -20.78
C PRO A 142 25.89 -28.06 -21.75
N THR A 143 26.19 -29.36 -21.85
CA THR A 143 27.26 -29.91 -22.71
C THR A 143 26.77 -30.22 -24.13
N SER A 144 25.57 -30.77 -24.28
CA SER A 144 24.97 -31.12 -25.57
C SER A 144 24.33 -29.91 -26.28
N PRO A 145 24.26 -29.91 -27.63
CA PRO A 145 23.58 -28.84 -28.36
C PRO A 145 22.07 -28.79 -28.04
N GLU A 146 21.44 -29.93 -27.76
CA GLU A 146 20.03 -30.03 -27.38
C GLU A 146 19.76 -29.38 -26.02
N ALA A 147 20.59 -29.65 -25.00
CA ALA A 147 20.50 -29.00 -23.69
C ALA A 147 20.68 -27.48 -23.79
N ARG A 148 21.63 -27.04 -24.63
CA ARG A 148 21.91 -25.62 -24.87
C ARG A 148 20.74 -24.94 -25.58
N ALA A 149 20.10 -25.62 -26.52
CA ALA A 149 18.88 -25.14 -27.18
C ALA A 149 17.72 -24.97 -26.18
N ILE A 150 17.52 -25.93 -25.27
CA ILE A 150 16.50 -25.81 -24.21
C ILE A 150 16.80 -24.58 -23.33
N CYS A 151 18.04 -24.45 -22.84
CA CYS A 151 18.44 -23.31 -22.02
C CYS A 151 18.20 -21.97 -22.73
N SER A 152 18.60 -21.84 -24.00
CA SER A 152 18.41 -20.59 -24.77
C SER A 152 16.94 -20.26 -25.08
N ASN A 153 16.05 -21.25 -25.04
CA ASN A 153 14.62 -21.08 -25.31
C ASN A 153 13.79 -20.86 -24.03
N GLN A 154 14.40 -20.90 -22.85
CA GLN A 154 13.72 -20.58 -21.61
C GLN A 154 13.68 -19.06 -21.39
N LYS A 155 12.47 -18.54 -21.17
CA LYS A 155 12.26 -17.16 -20.76
C LYS A 155 11.92 -17.13 -19.28
N VAL A 156 12.74 -16.41 -18.52
CA VAL A 156 12.57 -16.22 -17.08
C VAL A 156 12.33 -14.74 -16.82
N ARG A 157 11.47 -14.45 -15.86
CA ARG A 157 11.32 -13.09 -15.34
C ARG A 157 12.63 -12.68 -14.63
N SER A 158 13.29 -11.66 -15.15
CA SER A 158 14.47 -11.08 -14.50
C SER A 158 14.02 -9.97 -13.55
N ASP A 159 14.51 -10.00 -12.32
CA ASP A 159 14.31 -8.92 -11.34
C ASP A 159 15.22 -7.71 -11.62
N SER A 160 16.18 -7.85 -12.53
CA SER A 160 17.05 -6.74 -12.96
C SER A 160 16.34 -5.70 -13.81
N TYR A 161 15.17 -6.03 -14.37
CA TYR A 161 14.42 -5.14 -15.26
C TYR A 161 12.91 -5.21 -14.98
N THR A 162 12.33 -4.09 -14.55
CA THR A 162 10.88 -3.96 -14.39
C THR A 162 10.26 -3.46 -15.69
N SER A 163 9.33 -4.23 -16.28
CA SER A 163 8.54 -3.77 -17.42
C SER A 163 7.37 -2.92 -16.94
N PHE A 164 7.36 -1.63 -17.30
CA PHE A 164 6.24 -0.73 -17.04
C PHE A 164 5.35 -0.57 -18.28
N ASN A 165 4.04 -0.44 -18.08
CA ASN A 165 3.14 -0.04 -19.14
C ASN A 165 3.28 1.47 -19.40
N VAL A 166 4.22 1.83 -20.28
CA VAL A 166 4.51 3.22 -20.64
C VAL A 166 3.27 3.94 -21.17
N LEU A 167 2.41 3.25 -21.93
CA LEU A 167 1.16 3.82 -22.42
C LEU A 167 0.23 4.20 -21.26
N GLY A 168 0.10 3.32 -20.27
CA GLY A 168 -0.70 3.59 -19.07
C GLY A 168 -0.20 4.80 -18.29
N LEU A 169 1.11 4.94 -18.13
CA LEU A 169 1.71 6.10 -17.47
C LEU A 169 1.43 7.39 -18.25
N ILE A 170 1.64 7.39 -19.57
CA ILE A 170 1.39 8.55 -20.42
C ILE A 170 -0.08 8.98 -20.32
N LEU A 171 -1.02 8.04 -20.38
CA LEU A 171 -2.45 8.35 -20.28
C LEU A 171 -2.82 8.95 -18.91
N MET A 172 -2.31 8.37 -17.81
CA MET A 172 -2.58 8.87 -16.46
C MET A 172 -2.03 10.29 -16.28
N PHE A 173 -0.78 10.55 -16.67
CA PHE A 173 -0.19 11.88 -16.56
C PHE A 173 -0.84 12.90 -17.49
N SER A 174 -1.16 12.52 -18.73
CA SER A 174 -1.77 13.45 -19.70
C SER A 174 -3.19 13.83 -19.31
N ILE A 175 -4.03 12.84 -18.98
CA ILE A 175 -5.43 13.08 -18.61
C ILE A 175 -5.50 13.80 -17.25
N GLY A 176 -4.74 13.35 -16.26
CA GLY A 176 -4.68 14.00 -14.95
C GLY A 176 -4.15 15.43 -15.04
N GLY A 177 -3.08 15.63 -15.82
CA GLY A 177 -2.52 16.95 -16.10
C GLY A 177 -3.53 17.87 -16.81
N LEU A 178 -4.26 17.37 -17.81
CA LEU A 178 -5.30 18.13 -18.49
C LEU A 178 -6.41 18.55 -17.54
N ILE A 179 -6.90 17.64 -16.68
CA ILE A 179 -7.94 17.96 -15.69
C ILE A 179 -7.46 19.04 -14.72
N MET A 180 -6.22 18.94 -14.23
CA MET A 180 -5.63 19.94 -13.35
C MET A 180 -5.47 21.30 -14.04
N LEU A 181 -4.98 21.33 -15.28
CA LEU A 181 -4.83 22.56 -16.05
C LEU A 181 -6.19 23.21 -16.32
N VAL A 182 -7.18 22.44 -16.76
CA VAL A 182 -8.55 22.95 -16.96
C VAL A 182 -9.07 23.52 -15.65
N SER A 183 -8.95 22.80 -14.53
CA SER A 183 -9.42 23.29 -13.23
C SER A 183 -8.72 24.58 -12.77
N ALA A 184 -7.42 24.73 -13.05
CA ALA A 184 -6.66 25.93 -12.69
C ALA A 184 -7.02 27.15 -13.56
N TYR A 185 -7.24 26.96 -14.86
CA TYR A 185 -7.50 28.06 -15.80
C TYR A 185 -8.98 28.45 -15.91
N LEU A 186 -9.90 27.51 -15.67
CA LEU A 186 -11.34 27.74 -15.82
C LEU A 186 -11.85 28.92 -14.96
N PRO A 187 -11.45 29.11 -13.69
CA PRO A 187 -11.84 30.29 -12.90
C PRO A 187 -11.36 31.62 -13.52
N THR A 188 -10.11 31.65 -14.01
CA THR A 188 -9.54 32.88 -14.59
C THR A 188 -10.22 33.26 -15.90
N ILE A 189 -10.50 32.27 -16.75
CA ILE A 189 -11.15 32.47 -18.04
C ILE A 189 -12.61 32.90 -17.85
N THR A 190 -13.34 32.21 -16.96
CA THR A 190 -14.75 32.52 -16.68
C THR A 190 -14.90 33.89 -16.03
N ALA A 191 -14.05 34.25 -15.07
CA ALA A 191 -14.04 35.59 -14.46
C ALA A 191 -13.80 36.69 -15.51
N ARG A 192 -12.85 36.50 -16.43
CA ARG A 192 -12.56 37.49 -17.49
C ARG A 192 -13.73 37.62 -18.48
N MET A 193 -14.33 36.51 -18.87
CA MET A 193 -15.47 36.50 -19.80
C MET A 193 -16.74 37.09 -19.18
N GLN A 194 -17.05 36.73 -17.93
CA GLN A 194 -18.24 37.21 -17.24
C GLN A 194 -18.15 38.70 -16.89
N ARG A 195 -16.98 39.20 -16.46
CA ARG A 195 -16.75 40.64 -16.25
C ARG A 195 -17.05 41.48 -17.50
N HIS A 196 -16.75 40.97 -18.69
CA HIS A 196 -16.98 41.69 -19.93
C HIS A 196 -18.44 41.59 -20.43
N LYS A 197 -19.13 40.47 -20.17
CA LYS A 197 -20.50 40.25 -20.68
C LYS A 197 -21.58 40.70 -19.71
N ASN A 198 -21.47 40.36 -18.43
CA ASN A 198 -22.49 40.60 -17.41
C ASN A 198 -21.82 40.97 -16.07
N PRO A 199 -21.58 42.27 -15.83
CA PRO A 199 -20.87 42.72 -14.63
C PRO A 199 -21.62 42.35 -13.33
N PHE A 200 -22.96 42.35 -13.34
CA PHE A 200 -23.75 41.94 -12.18
C PHE A 200 -23.53 40.48 -11.77
N ALA A 201 -23.65 39.54 -12.72
CA ALA A 201 -23.43 38.12 -12.46
C ALA A 201 -21.99 37.84 -12.00
N SER A 202 -21.01 38.60 -12.50
CA SER A 202 -19.63 38.48 -12.04
C SER A 202 -19.43 38.95 -10.60
N ILE A 203 -20.11 40.02 -10.17
CA ILE A 203 -20.03 40.50 -8.79
C ILE A 203 -20.72 39.51 -7.86
N GLU A 204 -21.91 39.03 -8.23
CA GLU A 204 -22.65 38.00 -7.48
C GLU A 204 -21.84 36.73 -7.25
N TRP A 205 -21.15 36.25 -8.31
CA TRP A 205 -20.26 35.10 -8.22
C TRP A 205 -19.11 35.33 -7.23
N VAL A 206 -18.44 36.50 -7.32
CA VAL A 206 -17.34 36.84 -6.41
C VAL A 206 -17.84 36.99 -4.97
N THR A 207 -19.00 37.63 -4.74
CA THR A 207 -19.55 37.81 -3.38
C THR A 207 -19.99 36.50 -2.73
N SER A 208 -20.28 35.47 -3.53
CA SER A 208 -20.66 34.14 -3.04
C SER A 208 -19.46 33.27 -2.68
N ASP A 209 -18.23 33.70 -3.00
CA ASP A 209 -17.03 32.97 -2.62
C ASP A 209 -16.79 33.01 -1.10
N THR A 210 -16.21 31.96 -0.55
CA THR A 210 -16.04 31.72 0.88
C THR A 210 -15.34 32.88 1.61
N MET A 211 -14.27 33.41 1.03
CA MET A 211 -13.49 34.50 1.62
C MET A 211 -14.26 35.84 1.57
N GLN A 212 -15.08 36.05 0.55
CA GLN A 212 -15.94 37.23 0.45
C GLN A 212 -17.12 37.15 1.40
N LEU A 213 -17.75 35.98 1.58
CA LEU A 213 -18.77 35.76 2.61
C LEU A 213 -18.22 36.01 4.01
N GLN A 214 -17.02 35.53 4.31
CA GLN A 214 -16.37 35.79 5.59
C GLN A 214 -16.11 37.30 5.80
N ARG A 215 -15.62 37.99 4.78
CA ARG A 215 -15.43 39.44 4.81
C ARG A 215 -16.75 40.18 5.04
N LEU A 216 -17.83 39.81 4.34
CA LEU A 216 -19.17 40.40 4.55
C LEU A 216 -19.68 40.18 5.97
N ALA A 217 -19.44 38.99 6.56
CA ALA A 217 -19.82 38.70 7.94
C ALA A 217 -19.06 39.58 8.95
N HIS A 218 -17.74 39.80 8.75
CA HIS A 218 -16.96 40.70 9.59
C HIS A 218 -17.36 42.17 9.41
N GLU A 219 -17.58 42.60 8.17
CA GLU A 219 -17.98 43.96 7.83
C GLU A 219 -19.37 44.31 8.38
N ALA A 220 -20.30 43.35 8.42
CA ALA A 220 -21.63 43.51 9.01
C ALA A 220 -21.59 43.82 10.53
N VAL A 221 -20.55 43.36 11.22
CA VAL A 221 -20.30 43.62 12.65
C VAL A 221 -19.34 44.82 12.83
N GLY A 222 -18.97 45.50 11.75
CA GLY A 222 -18.08 46.66 11.78
C GLY A 222 -16.61 46.33 12.05
N ALA A 223 -16.18 45.08 11.84
CA ALA A 223 -14.81 44.64 12.10
C ALA A 223 -13.91 44.70 10.85
N GLY A 224 -12.80 45.43 10.97
CA GLY A 224 -11.74 45.55 9.96
C GLY A 224 -12.06 46.49 8.80
N GLN A 225 -11.03 47.14 8.23
CA GLN A 225 -11.16 47.92 7.01
C GLN A 225 -10.71 47.08 5.80
N TRP A 226 -11.67 46.70 4.97
CA TRP A 226 -11.45 45.78 3.86
C TRP A 226 -11.03 46.49 2.56
N VAL A 227 -10.06 45.90 1.86
CA VAL A 227 -9.55 46.35 0.55
C VAL A 227 -9.69 45.19 -0.44
N GLY A 228 -10.00 45.52 -1.70
CA GLY A 228 -10.21 44.51 -2.74
C GLY A 228 -11.59 43.85 -2.66
N ALA A 229 -12.61 44.64 -2.33
CA ALA A 229 -13.99 44.21 -2.12
C ALA A 229 -14.64 43.45 -3.30
N CYS A 230 -14.07 43.54 -4.50
CA CYS A 230 -14.56 42.87 -5.72
C CYS A 230 -13.53 41.89 -6.32
N ASN A 231 -12.52 41.49 -5.54
CA ASN A 231 -11.49 40.53 -5.93
C ASN A 231 -11.68 39.20 -5.18
N ASP A 232 -11.19 38.09 -5.71
CA ASP A 232 -11.36 36.77 -5.07
C ASP A 232 -10.77 36.69 -3.65
N TYR A 233 -9.73 37.48 -3.37
CA TYR A 233 -9.04 37.49 -2.08
C TYR A 233 -9.13 38.88 -1.41
N PRO A 234 -10.16 39.14 -0.58
CA PRO A 234 -10.26 40.37 0.20
C PRO A 234 -9.16 40.41 1.26
N ARG A 235 -8.64 41.61 1.54
CA ARG A 235 -7.55 41.81 2.51
C ARG A 235 -7.91 42.95 3.47
N THR A 236 -7.57 42.79 4.74
CA THR A 236 -7.64 43.88 5.72
C THR A 236 -6.40 44.78 5.64
N ARG A 237 -6.46 45.98 6.21
CA ARG A 237 -5.27 46.81 6.36
C ARG A 237 -4.36 46.23 7.44
N LYS A 238 -3.08 46.60 7.36
CA LYS A 238 -2.08 46.13 8.33
C LYS A 238 -2.43 46.65 9.72
N GLY A 239 -2.64 45.74 10.68
CA GLY A 239 -2.95 46.07 12.07
C GLY A 239 -4.45 46.06 12.42
N ASP A 240 -5.33 45.79 11.45
CA ASP A 240 -6.76 45.66 11.72
C ASP A 240 -7.09 44.35 12.45
N LEU A 241 -8.00 44.44 13.41
CA LEU A 241 -8.51 43.30 14.17
C LEU A 241 -9.77 42.74 13.49
N LEU A 242 -9.86 41.41 13.41
CA LEU A 242 -11.03 40.69 12.91
C LEU A 242 -12.08 40.50 14.01
N ALA A 243 -13.34 40.29 13.63
CA ALA A 243 -14.40 39.99 14.59
C ALA A 243 -14.09 38.69 15.34
N VAL A 244 -14.42 38.68 16.63
CA VAL A 244 -14.23 37.51 17.50
C VAL A 244 -15.57 36.81 17.66
N ILE A 245 -15.54 35.48 17.75
CA ILE A 245 -16.74 34.70 18.04
C ILE A 245 -17.03 34.78 19.54
N ASP A 246 -18.22 35.28 19.88
CA ASP A 246 -18.78 35.25 21.22
C ASP A 246 -19.55 33.93 21.40
N ILE A 247 -19.08 33.12 22.34
CA ILE A 247 -19.65 31.80 22.69
C ILE A 247 -20.40 31.82 24.03
N SER A 248 -20.79 33.00 24.52
CA SER A 248 -21.54 33.13 25.77
C SER A 248 -22.86 32.33 25.76
N ASP A 249 -23.47 32.14 24.58
CA ASP A 249 -24.52 31.15 24.35
C ASP A 249 -23.96 30.02 23.45
N GLU A 250 -23.71 28.85 24.05
CA GLU A 250 -23.17 27.68 23.34
C GLU A 250 -24.06 27.22 22.17
N LYS A 251 -25.37 27.52 22.19
CA LYS A 251 -26.31 27.13 21.14
C LYS A 251 -26.47 28.18 20.04
N HIS A 252 -25.91 29.38 20.22
CA HIS A 252 -26.02 30.47 19.27
C HIS A 252 -24.77 31.36 19.27
N PRO A 253 -23.65 30.88 18.69
CA PRO A 253 -22.43 31.69 18.58
C PRO A 253 -22.63 32.84 17.60
N ILE A 254 -22.21 34.04 17.98
CA ILE A 254 -22.34 35.26 17.17
C ILE A 254 -20.98 35.94 17.00
N PHE A 255 -20.79 36.67 15.91
CA PHE A 255 -19.63 37.53 15.75
C PHE A 255 -19.82 38.84 16.50
N ARG A 256 -18.78 39.30 17.21
CA ARG A 256 -18.70 40.62 17.83
C ARG A 256 -17.48 41.40 17.40
N SER A 257 -17.61 42.72 17.38
CA SER A 257 -16.48 43.59 17.06
C SER A 257 -15.46 43.58 18.20
N PRO A 258 -14.16 43.74 17.91
CA PRO A 258 -13.12 43.82 18.95
C PRO A 258 -13.34 44.97 19.93
N GLU A 259 -13.96 46.07 19.48
CA GLU A 259 -14.28 47.22 20.33
C GLU A 259 -15.41 46.90 21.32
N GLU A 260 -16.46 46.21 20.88
CA GLU A 260 -17.55 45.79 21.76
C GLU A 260 -17.07 44.80 22.83
N VAL A 261 -16.18 43.87 22.46
CA VAL A 261 -15.61 42.91 23.42
C VAL A 261 -14.75 43.61 24.48
N ARG A 262 -13.99 44.65 24.10
CA ARG A 262 -13.22 45.46 25.06
C ARG A 262 -14.12 46.19 26.05
N VAL A 263 -15.18 46.83 25.56
CA VAL A 263 -16.17 47.51 26.41
C VAL A 263 -16.87 46.52 27.35
N LEU A 264 -17.27 45.34 26.85
CA LEU A 264 -17.93 44.32 27.67
C LEU A 264 -17.02 43.79 28.79
N LYS A 265 -15.72 43.63 28.49
CA LYS A 265 -14.73 43.22 29.49
C LYS A 265 -14.51 44.31 30.54
N GLU A 266 -14.39 45.58 30.14
CA GLU A 266 -14.25 46.69 31.10
C GLU A 266 -15.46 46.82 32.03
N VAL A 267 -16.69 46.67 31.51
CA VAL A 267 -17.92 46.70 32.32
C VAL A 267 -17.97 45.53 33.31
N LYS A 268 -17.71 44.29 32.85
CA LYS A 268 -17.65 43.12 33.73
C LYS A 268 -16.53 43.23 34.77
N HIS A 269 -15.39 43.82 34.44
CA HIS A 269 -14.30 44.03 35.38
C HIS A 269 -14.65 45.06 36.46
N THR A 270 -15.48 46.06 36.12
CA THR A 270 -15.98 47.09 37.04
C THR A 270 -17.09 46.55 37.95
N GLU A 271 -17.96 45.66 37.43
CA GLU A 271 -19.00 44.97 38.21
C GLU A 271 -18.44 43.85 39.08
N GLY A 272 -17.49 43.05 38.58
CA GLY A 272 -16.80 41.99 39.31
C GLY A 272 -15.97 42.51 40.49
N GLN A 273 -15.33 43.68 40.36
CA GLN A 273 -14.68 44.35 41.50
C GLN A 273 -15.68 44.82 42.59
N ARG A 274 -16.95 45.00 42.25
CA ARG A 274 -18.02 45.33 43.20
C ARG A 274 -18.55 44.09 43.92
N GLU A 275 -18.54 42.92 43.26
CA GLU A 275 -19.01 41.64 43.81
C GLU A 275 -17.90 40.82 44.51
N GLU A 276 -16.61 40.96 44.16
CA GLU A 276 -15.48 40.27 44.81
C GLU A 276 -15.26 40.65 46.30
N ARG A 277 -16.01 41.62 46.84
CA ARG A 277 -16.13 41.82 48.30
C ARG A 277 -17.06 40.83 49.00
N ARG A 278 -17.70 39.89 48.29
CA ARG A 278 -18.51 38.81 48.87
C ARG A 278 -18.34 37.50 48.11
N GLY A 279 -17.44 36.65 48.63
CA GLY A 279 -17.51 35.20 48.46
C GLY A 279 -16.45 34.60 47.54
N SER A 280 -15.59 33.76 48.13
CA SER A 280 -14.64 32.90 47.44
C SER A 280 -15.39 31.72 46.79
N GLY A 281 -15.18 31.53 45.48
CA GLY A 281 -15.68 30.39 44.72
C GLY A 281 -14.94 30.27 43.39
N GLU A 282 -14.07 29.25 43.32
CA GLU A 282 -13.48 28.57 42.15
C GLU A 282 -13.48 29.30 40.79
N GLN A 283 -12.43 30.08 40.55
CA GLN A 283 -12.07 30.63 39.23
C GLN A 283 -11.47 29.52 38.35
N ARG A 284 -12.27 29.01 37.41
CA ARG A 284 -11.77 28.33 36.21
C ARG A 284 -11.82 29.31 35.03
N ASN A 285 -10.99 30.35 35.10
CA ASN A 285 -10.89 31.41 34.10
C ASN A 285 -10.27 30.87 32.79
N ASP A 286 -10.98 31.06 31.67
CA ASP A 286 -10.64 32.00 30.59
C ASP A 286 -9.19 32.12 30.09
N SER A 287 -8.33 31.12 30.31
CA SER A 287 -6.96 31.13 29.79
C SER A 287 -6.89 30.97 28.27
N ALA A 288 -7.97 30.52 27.62
CA ALA A 288 -8.01 30.33 26.17
C ALA A 288 -8.25 31.65 25.40
N GLN A 289 -8.90 32.63 26.02
CA GLN A 289 -9.36 33.85 25.33
C GLN A 289 -8.29 34.96 25.33
N GLU A 290 -7.42 35.03 26.34
CA GLU A 290 -6.21 35.86 26.28
C GLU A 290 -5.18 35.30 25.30
N SER A 291 -5.07 33.97 25.20
CA SER A 291 -4.07 33.33 24.34
C SER A 291 -4.34 33.53 22.84
N LEU A 292 -5.58 33.83 22.43
CA LEU A 292 -5.96 34.12 21.04
C LEU A 292 -5.84 35.59 20.65
N LEU A 293 -5.88 36.51 21.63
CA LEU A 293 -5.69 37.95 21.41
C LEU A 293 -4.22 38.33 21.15
N SER A 294 -3.28 37.44 21.47
CA SER A 294 -1.84 37.60 21.27
C SER A 294 -1.25 36.71 20.17
N VAL A 295 -2.07 36.03 19.35
CA VAL A 295 -1.54 35.26 18.21
C VAL A 295 -1.19 36.22 17.08
N GLU A 296 0.02 36.76 17.16
CA GLU A 296 0.77 37.17 15.99
C GLU A 296 0.96 35.92 15.14
N LEU A 297 0.21 35.80 14.03
CA LEU A 297 0.31 34.67 13.10
C LEU A 297 1.79 34.46 12.74
N PRO A 298 2.44 33.40 13.25
CA PRO A 298 3.84 33.21 12.93
C PRO A 298 3.91 32.78 11.46
N ARG A 299 4.88 33.36 10.73
CA ARG A 299 5.27 32.94 9.37
C ARG A 299 5.84 31.52 9.40
N VAL A 300 5.02 30.50 9.68
CA VAL A 300 5.45 29.09 9.73
C VAL A 300 5.19 28.35 8.41
N SER A 301 4.49 28.99 7.44
CA SER A 301 4.16 28.34 6.18
C SER A 301 5.34 28.18 5.20
N LEU A 302 6.55 28.63 5.54
CA LEU A 302 7.74 28.56 4.67
C LEU A 302 8.84 27.61 5.18
N GLU A 303 8.84 27.21 6.47
CA GLU A 303 9.84 26.26 6.98
C GLU A 303 9.39 24.80 6.94
N LEU A 304 8.09 24.52 6.86
CA LEU A 304 7.60 23.14 6.78
C LEU A 304 7.99 22.46 5.45
N SER A 305 8.21 23.22 4.38
CA SER A 305 8.68 22.68 3.10
C SER A 305 10.15 22.25 3.14
N HIS A 306 10.97 22.81 4.03
CA HIS A 306 12.39 22.49 4.12
C HIS A 306 12.67 21.21 4.94
N ARG A 307 11.79 20.85 5.88
CA ARG A 307 11.92 19.62 6.68
C ARG A 307 11.48 18.35 5.95
N PHE A 308 10.62 18.44 4.95
CA PHE A 308 10.25 17.29 4.12
C PHE A 308 11.24 16.98 2.98
N ALA A 309 12.12 17.92 2.63
CA ALA A 309 13.15 17.71 1.60
C ALA A 309 14.44 17.06 2.13
N THR A 310 14.64 16.99 3.45
CA THR A 310 15.90 16.53 4.07
C THR A 310 15.82 15.16 4.75
N GLY A 311 14.68 14.46 4.61
CA GLY A 311 14.48 13.09 5.12
C GLY A 311 14.70 11.98 4.09
N LEU A 312 15.43 12.27 3.00
CA LEU A 312 15.80 11.30 1.96
C LEU A 312 17.32 11.19 1.90
N TYR A 313 17.88 10.40 2.83
CA TYR A 313 19.16 9.71 2.70
C TYR A 313 19.11 8.42 3.52
#